data_AF-A0A943XBI8-F1
#
_entry.id   AF-A0A943XBI8-F1
#
_cell.length_a   1.000
_cell.length_b   1.000
_cell.length_c   1.000
_cell.angle_alpha   90.00
_cell.angle_beta   90.00
_cell.angle_gamma   90.00
#
_symmetry.space_group_name_H-M   'P 1'
#
loop_
_entity.id
_entity.type
_entity.pdbx_description
1 polymer ?
#
loop_
_entity_poly.entity_id
_entity_poly.type
_entity_poly.pdbx_seq_one_letter_code
_entity_poly.pdbx_strand_id
1 'polypeptide(L)'
;MKEFITRKTRSDAWGEDLSEALKWELYKLADYEAGCDRLAQLKLSGELDIEPPSRAGWYRFLTRRRAEENIGRIQGGVAEAENIAANSHISDATLVNALKALAADRVTSGDDKAGVAFVSAATALIERMQKERDLELKAAAQETKDEQLKLAREKFAAAERRENAAKAAVTDKSLSPEEREAKLKEIYGL
;
A
#
# COMPACT_ATOMS: atom_id res chain seq x y z
N MET A 1 -8.68 -55.08 23.94
CA MET A 1 -7.89 -54.09 24.71
C MET A 1 -6.94 -53.43 23.73
N LYS A 2 -7.15 -52.16 23.40
CA LYS A 2 -6.21 -51.38 22.58
C LYS A 2 -5.19 -50.76 23.52
N GLU A 3 -3.90 -50.99 23.29
CA GLU A 3 -2.81 -50.38 24.05
C GLU A 3 -2.72 -48.90 23.66
N PHE A 4 -3.17 -48.03 24.55
CA PHE A 4 -2.88 -46.60 24.44
C PHE A 4 -1.39 -46.40 24.71
N ILE A 5 -0.70 -45.68 23.81
CA ILE A 5 0.69 -45.26 24.02
C ILE A 5 0.69 -44.27 25.19
N THR A 6 0.88 -44.80 26.39
CA THR A 6 0.88 -44.05 27.65
C THR A 6 2.24 -43.43 27.89
N ARG A 7 2.61 -42.44 27.07
CA ARG A 7 3.57 -41.44 27.52
C ARG A 7 2.79 -40.42 28.33
N LYS A 8 2.92 -40.48 29.65
CA LYS A 8 2.42 -39.45 30.56
C LYS A 8 3.21 -38.16 30.26
N THR A 9 2.78 -37.41 29.25
CA THR A 9 3.38 -36.12 28.89
C THR A 9 3.27 -35.25 30.12
N ARG A 10 4.37 -34.58 30.51
CA ARG A 10 4.34 -33.66 31.64
C ARG A 10 3.19 -32.66 31.40
N SER A 11 2.44 -32.32 32.45
CA SER A 11 1.18 -31.56 32.33
C SER A 11 1.31 -30.17 31.67
N ASP A 12 2.54 -29.69 31.51
CA ASP A 12 2.96 -28.46 30.82
C ASP A 12 3.24 -28.67 29.31
N ALA A 13 3.58 -29.88 28.87
CA ALA A 13 3.93 -30.21 27.49
C ALA A 13 2.79 -30.90 26.71
N TRP A 14 1.60 -31.04 27.31
CA TRP A 14 0.48 -31.64 26.59
C TRP A 14 0.09 -30.81 25.37
N GLY A 15 -0.12 -31.51 24.25
CA GLY A 15 -0.48 -30.93 22.98
C GLY A 15 0.71 -30.53 22.11
N GLU A 16 1.97 -30.56 22.56
CA GLU A 16 3.13 -30.15 21.75
C GLU A 16 3.33 -31.01 20.49
N ASP A 17 3.10 -32.32 20.63
CA ASP A 17 3.20 -33.30 19.54
C ASP A 17 2.05 -33.22 18.51
N LEU A 18 1.02 -32.41 18.79
CA LEU A 18 -0.08 -32.20 17.85
C LEU A 18 0.38 -31.29 16.70
N SER A 19 -0.08 -31.57 15.48
CA SER A 19 0.11 -30.62 14.37
C SER A 19 -0.52 -29.27 14.70
N GLU A 20 0.08 -28.18 14.21
CA GLU A 20 -0.47 -26.83 14.45
C GLU A 20 -1.91 -26.69 13.95
N ALA A 21 -2.26 -27.30 12.82
CA ALA A 21 -3.62 -27.33 12.29
C ALA A 21 -4.61 -27.96 13.29
N LEU A 22 -4.24 -29.10 13.88
CA LEU A 22 -5.08 -29.79 14.85
C LEU A 22 -5.20 -29.04 16.17
N LYS A 23 -4.12 -28.39 16.63
CA LYS A 23 -4.15 -27.53 17.82
C LYS A 23 -5.15 -26.38 17.64
N TRP A 24 -5.14 -25.73 16.48
CA TRP A 24 -6.10 -24.66 16.16
C TRP A 24 -7.53 -25.16 16.02
N GLU A 25 -7.73 -26.34 15.43
CA GLU A 25 -9.05 -26.96 15.33
C GLU A 25 -9.64 -27.24 16.72
N LEU A 26 -8.86 -27.86 17.62
CA LEU A 26 -9.27 -28.14 18.99
C LEU A 26 -9.55 -26.86 19.80
N TYR A 27 -8.73 -25.82 19.60
CA TYR A 27 -8.94 -24.52 20.23
C TYR A 27 -10.24 -23.87 19.76
N LYS A 28 -10.49 -23.83 18.44
CA LYS A 28 -11.74 -23.29 17.87
C LYS A 28 -12.96 -24.05 18.35
N LEU A 29 -12.88 -25.38 18.42
CA LEU A 29 -13.97 -26.23 18.91
C LEU A 29 -14.33 -25.92 20.37
N ALA A 30 -13.35 -25.51 21.19
CA ALA A 30 -13.54 -25.11 22.57
C ALA A 30 -14.06 -23.67 22.74
N ASP A 31 -13.69 -22.77 21.81
CA ASP A 31 -14.03 -21.34 21.87
C ASP A 31 -15.40 -21.03 21.25
N TYR A 32 -15.81 -21.75 20.20
CA TYR A 32 -17.07 -21.49 19.47
C TYR A 32 -18.32 -21.89 20.27
N GLU A 33 -18.19 -22.85 21.18
CA GLU A 33 -19.29 -23.34 22.02
C GLU A 33 -18.83 -23.35 23.48
N ALA A 34 -19.13 -22.29 24.22
CA ALA A 34 -18.83 -22.19 25.64
C ALA A 34 -19.36 -23.42 26.40
N GLY A 35 -18.45 -24.34 26.77
CA GLY A 35 -18.78 -25.60 27.46
C GLY A 35 -18.46 -26.88 26.68
N CYS A 36 -17.93 -26.80 25.46
CA CYS A 36 -17.63 -27.96 24.62
C CYS A 36 -16.23 -28.56 24.79
N ASP A 37 -15.61 -28.37 25.96
CA ASP A 37 -14.41 -29.11 26.40
C ASP A 37 -14.57 -30.62 26.20
N ARG A 38 -15.81 -31.11 26.36
CA ARG A 38 -16.18 -32.52 26.17
C ARG A 38 -16.11 -32.96 24.72
N LEU A 39 -16.48 -32.11 23.75
CA LEU A 39 -16.39 -32.43 22.32
C LEU A 39 -14.93 -32.48 21.86
N ALA A 40 -14.09 -31.57 22.34
CA ALA A 40 -12.66 -31.60 22.05
C ALA A 40 -11.99 -32.84 22.64
N GLN A 41 -12.36 -33.24 23.86
CA GLN A 41 -11.89 -34.48 24.49
C GLN A 41 -12.41 -35.75 23.80
N LEU A 42 -13.64 -35.72 23.28
CA LEU A 42 -14.21 -36.81 22.48
C LEU A 42 -13.49 -36.95 21.13
N LYS A 43 -13.14 -35.85 20.48
CA LYS A 43 -12.37 -35.86 19.23
C LYS A 43 -10.97 -36.43 19.44
N LEU A 44 -10.30 -36.03 20.52
CA LEU A 44 -8.99 -36.55 20.90
C LEU A 44 -9.01 -38.06 21.16
N SER A 45 -9.94 -38.53 22.00
CA SER A 45 -10.01 -39.94 22.41
C SER A 45 -10.71 -40.86 21.41
N GLY A 46 -11.58 -40.34 20.55
CA GLY A 46 -12.40 -41.11 19.62
C GLY A 46 -11.86 -41.14 18.19
N GLU A 47 -11.51 -39.99 17.62
CA GLU A 47 -11.10 -39.88 16.22
C GLU A 47 -9.59 -40.01 16.04
N LEU A 48 -8.82 -39.54 17.03
CA LEU A 48 -7.37 -39.36 16.89
C LEU A 48 -6.54 -40.31 17.75
N ASP A 49 -7.20 -41.10 18.62
CA ASP A 49 -6.57 -42.05 19.55
C ASP A 49 -5.50 -41.39 20.46
N ILE A 50 -5.74 -40.14 20.85
CA ILE A 50 -4.86 -39.33 21.70
C ILE A 50 -5.44 -39.25 23.10
N GLU A 51 -4.62 -39.55 24.10
CA GLU A 51 -5.02 -39.42 25.50
C GLU A 51 -5.35 -37.95 25.81
N PRO A 52 -6.60 -37.65 26.25
CA PRO A 52 -6.98 -36.30 26.58
C PRO A 52 -6.17 -35.80 27.79
N PRO A 53 -5.90 -34.49 27.87
CA PRO A 53 -5.16 -33.94 28.98
C PRO A 53 -5.98 -33.99 30.27
N SER A 54 -5.29 -33.83 31.39
CA SER A 54 -5.98 -33.39 32.60
C SER A 54 -6.66 -32.03 32.36
N ARG A 55 -7.71 -31.75 33.13
CA ARG A 55 -8.43 -30.46 33.06
C ARG A 55 -7.49 -29.25 33.18
N ALA A 56 -6.47 -29.34 34.03
CA ALA A 56 -5.47 -28.29 34.18
C ALA A 56 -4.56 -28.15 32.93
N GLY A 57 -4.18 -29.28 32.30
CA GLY A 57 -3.44 -29.27 31.04
C GLY A 57 -4.25 -28.66 29.89
N TRP A 58 -5.56 -28.94 29.85
CA TRP A 58 -6.48 -28.35 28.88
C TRP A 58 -6.57 -26.82 28.99
N TYR A 59 -6.81 -26.28 30.18
CA TYR A 59 -6.88 -24.81 30.35
C TYR A 59 -5.55 -24.10 30.05
N ARG A 60 -4.41 -24.73 30.35
CA ARG A 60 -3.09 -24.21 29.97
C ARG A 60 -2.91 -24.19 28.45
N PHE A 61 -3.34 -25.25 27.77
CA PHE A 61 -3.38 -25.30 26.31
C PHE A 61 -4.23 -24.17 25.72
N LEU A 62 -5.45 -23.97 26.21
CA LEU A 62 -6.33 -22.88 25.77
C LEU A 62 -5.71 -21.50 26.04
N THR A 63 -5.09 -21.32 27.20
CA THR A 63 -4.47 -20.04 27.57
C THR A 63 -3.28 -19.70 26.66
N ARG A 64 -2.42 -20.67 26.33
CA ARG A 64 -1.33 -20.49 25.36
C ARG A 64 -1.88 -20.11 23.98
N ARG A 65 -2.89 -20.86 23.50
CA ARG A 65 -3.49 -20.63 22.18
C ARG A 65 -4.23 -19.31 22.09
N ARG A 66 -4.87 -18.85 23.16
CA ARG A 66 -5.50 -17.52 23.22
C ARG A 66 -4.49 -16.37 23.10
N ALA A 67 -3.30 -16.52 23.68
CA ALA A 67 -2.23 -15.53 23.51
C ALA A 67 -1.74 -15.48 22.05
N GLU A 68 -1.66 -16.62 21.39
CA GLU A 68 -1.30 -16.75 19.97
C GLU A 68 -2.44 -16.32 19.02
N GLU A 69 -3.70 -16.47 19.43
CA GLU A 69 -4.89 -16.15 18.63
C GLU A 69 -4.92 -14.66 18.28
N ASN A 70 -4.57 -13.79 19.23
CA ASN A 70 -4.46 -12.36 18.99
C ASN A 70 -3.46 -12.06 17.86
N ILE A 71 -2.33 -12.76 17.82
CA ILE A 71 -1.31 -12.59 16.77
C ILE A 71 -1.85 -13.13 15.43
N GLY A 72 -2.48 -14.31 15.43
CA GLY A 72 -3.06 -14.92 14.23
C GLY A 72 -4.23 -14.13 13.63
N ARG A 73 -5.09 -13.52 14.47
CA ARG A 73 -6.18 -12.63 14.04
C ARG A 73 -5.66 -11.34 13.43
N ILE A 74 -4.59 -10.77 13.98
CA ILE A 74 -3.96 -9.59 13.40
C ILE A 74 -3.38 -9.95 12.02
N GLN A 75 -2.66 -11.06 11.90
CA GLN A 75 -2.05 -11.47 10.62
C GLN A 75 -3.09 -11.86 9.56
N GLY A 76 -4.12 -12.63 9.91
CA GLY A 76 -5.20 -12.99 8.99
C GLY A 76 -6.07 -11.79 8.59
N GLY A 77 -6.32 -10.87 9.53
CA GLY A 77 -7.05 -9.64 9.26
C GLY A 77 -6.31 -8.69 8.32
N VAL A 78 -4.98 -8.64 8.39
CA VAL A 78 -4.15 -7.84 7.48
C VAL A 78 -4.18 -8.39 6.06
N ALA A 79 -4.02 -9.69 5.86
CA ALA A 79 -4.06 -10.29 4.51
C ALA A 79 -5.42 -10.14 3.83
N GLU A 80 -6.52 -10.29 4.60
CA GLU A 80 -7.87 -10.05 4.10
C GLU A 80 -8.10 -8.56 3.78
N ALA A 81 -7.62 -7.66 4.65
CA ALA A 81 -7.69 -6.22 4.42
C ALA A 81 -6.88 -5.78 3.20
N GLU A 82 -5.70 -6.37 2.96
CA GLU A 82 -4.88 -6.12 1.78
C GLU A 82 -5.57 -6.61 0.50
N ASN A 83 -6.18 -7.81 0.53
CA ASN A 83 -6.96 -8.33 -0.59
C ASN A 83 -8.20 -7.48 -0.89
N ILE A 84 -8.90 -7.01 0.14
CA ILE A 84 -10.03 -6.09 -0.03
C ILE A 84 -9.52 -4.76 -0.61
N ALA A 85 -8.45 -4.19 -0.05
CA ALA A 85 -7.89 -2.93 -0.51
C ALA A 85 -7.47 -2.99 -1.98
N ALA A 86 -6.76 -4.05 -2.39
CA ALA A 86 -6.31 -4.26 -3.77
C ALA A 86 -7.46 -4.34 -4.79
N ASN A 87 -8.63 -4.83 -4.38
CA ASN A 87 -9.78 -5.01 -5.26
C ASN A 87 -10.84 -3.90 -5.12
N SER A 88 -10.70 -3.01 -4.14
CA SER A 88 -11.80 -2.12 -3.75
C SER A 88 -12.02 -0.91 -4.66
N HIS A 89 -11.07 -0.56 -5.54
CA HIS A 89 -11.12 0.66 -6.37
C HIS A 89 -11.54 1.94 -5.59
N ILE A 90 -11.30 1.97 -4.28
CA ILE A 90 -11.69 3.09 -3.42
C ILE A 90 -10.71 4.23 -3.69
N SER A 91 -11.25 5.41 -4.03
CA SER A 91 -10.41 6.59 -4.18
C SER A 91 -9.79 7.01 -2.84
N ASP A 92 -8.59 7.58 -2.88
CA ASP A 92 -7.93 8.11 -1.67
C ASP A 92 -8.81 9.12 -0.92
N ALA A 93 -9.59 9.93 -1.64
CA ALA A 93 -10.54 10.87 -1.04
C ALA A 93 -11.65 10.15 -0.25
N THR A 94 -12.17 9.04 -0.79
CA THR A 94 -13.14 8.19 -0.10
C THR A 94 -12.52 7.55 1.14
N LEU A 95 -11.28 7.09 1.05
CA LEU A 95 -10.56 6.49 2.17
C LEU A 95 -10.30 7.50 3.30
N VAL A 96 -9.90 8.73 2.96
CA VAL A 96 -9.73 9.82 3.93
C VAL A 96 -11.03 10.11 4.67
N ASN A 97 -12.16 10.16 3.97
CA ASN A 97 -13.47 10.40 4.59
C ASN A 97 -13.88 9.23 5.49
N ALA A 98 -13.64 8.00 5.07
CA ALA A 98 -13.91 6.81 5.89
C ALA A 98 -13.07 6.80 7.18
N LEU A 99 -11.78 7.14 7.09
CA LEU A 99 -10.90 7.24 8.25
C LEU A 99 -11.33 8.34 9.22
N LYS A 100 -11.77 9.50 8.71
CA LYS A 100 -12.33 10.57 9.56
C LYS A 100 -13.61 10.13 10.26
N ALA A 101 -14.49 9.40 9.58
CA ALA A 101 -15.70 8.87 10.17
C ALA A 101 -15.39 7.84 11.27
N LEU A 102 -14.45 6.93 11.01
CA LEU A 102 -13.97 5.97 12.01
C LEU A 102 -13.32 6.66 13.20
N ALA A 103 -12.55 7.72 12.97
CA ALA A 103 -11.97 8.52 14.05
C ALA A 103 -13.06 9.11 14.95
N ALA A 104 -14.10 9.72 14.36
CA ALA A 104 -15.21 10.30 15.12
C ALA A 104 -15.98 9.24 15.92
N ASP A 105 -16.21 8.07 15.34
CA ASP A 105 -16.86 6.93 16.01
C ASP A 105 -16.05 6.43 17.21
N ARG A 106 -14.72 6.28 17.08
CA ARG A 106 -13.85 5.85 18.18
C ARG A 106 -13.76 6.86 19.32
N VAL A 107 -13.65 8.14 19.00
CA VAL A 107 -13.68 9.22 20.01
C VAL A 107 -15.02 9.21 20.75
N THR A 108 -16.14 9.09 20.02
CA THR A 108 -17.47 9.04 20.64
C THR A 108 -17.65 7.80 21.53
N SER A 109 -16.99 6.71 21.19
CA SER A 109 -16.97 5.47 21.97
C SER A 109 -15.99 5.50 23.17
N GLY A 110 -15.27 6.61 23.38
CA GLY A 110 -14.32 6.77 24.48
C GLY A 110 -12.93 6.18 24.24
N ASP A 111 -12.61 5.81 23.00
CA ASP A 111 -11.27 5.37 22.59
C ASP A 111 -10.56 6.47 21.77
N ASP A 112 -10.12 7.50 22.49
CA ASP A 112 -9.44 8.65 21.90
C ASP A 112 -8.13 8.26 21.21
N LYS A 113 -7.45 7.21 21.68
CA LYS A 113 -6.19 6.74 21.11
C LYS A 113 -6.40 6.15 19.72
N ALA A 114 -7.42 5.30 19.56
CA ALA A 114 -7.79 4.80 18.24
C ALA A 114 -8.27 5.94 17.32
N GLY A 115 -9.02 6.90 17.88
CA GLY A 115 -9.43 8.11 17.17
C GLY A 115 -8.25 8.88 16.56
N VAL A 116 -7.24 9.20 17.38
CA VAL A 116 -6.01 9.87 16.95
C VAL A 116 -5.25 9.07 15.88
N ALA A 117 -5.19 7.74 16.02
CA ALA A 117 -4.52 6.88 15.05
C ALA A 117 -5.19 6.97 13.66
N PHE A 118 -6.52 6.97 13.60
CA PHE A 118 -7.26 7.11 12.33
C PHE A 118 -7.11 8.52 11.72
N VAL A 119 -7.10 9.58 12.55
CA VAL A 119 -6.81 10.94 12.07
C VAL A 119 -5.41 11.03 11.50
N SER A 120 -4.41 10.47 12.20
CA SER A 120 -3.02 10.46 11.72
C SER A 120 -2.87 9.74 10.38
N ALA A 121 -3.56 8.60 10.21
CA ALA A 121 -3.60 7.88 8.95
C ALA A 121 -4.24 8.71 7.83
N ALA A 122 -5.34 9.41 8.11
CA ALA A 122 -5.99 10.30 7.16
C ALA A 122 -5.08 11.46 6.74
N THR A 123 -4.35 12.06 7.67
CA THR A 123 -3.38 13.13 7.39
C THR A 123 -2.24 12.64 6.50
N ALA A 124 -1.67 11.46 6.79
CA ALA A 124 -0.60 10.88 5.97
C ALA A 124 -1.05 10.63 4.52
N LEU A 125 -2.30 10.21 4.31
CA LEU A 125 -2.87 10.07 2.97
C LEU A 125 -3.02 11.42 2.27
N ILE A 126 -3.51 12.45 2.97
CA ILE A 126 -3.65 13.81 2.40
C ILE A 126 -2.27 14.35 1.99
N GLU A 127 -1.24 14.17 2.81
CA GLU A 127 0.13 14.58 2.49
C GLU A 127 0.67 13.85 1.26
N ARG A 128 0.40 12.54 1.12
CA ARG A 128 0.77 11.78 -0.07
C ARG A 128 0.09 12.34 -1.32
N MET A 129 -1.22 12.57 -1.27
CA MET A 129 -1.98 13.14 -2.39
C MET A 129 -1.47 14.54 -2.79
N GLN A 130 -1.13 15.38 -1.82
CA GLN A 130 -0.55 16.70 -2.09
C GLN A 130 0.81 16.58 -2.77
N LYS A 131 1.66 15.66 -2.30
CA LYS A 131 2.98 15.42 -2.90
C LYS A 131 2.88 14.91 -4.34
N GLU A 132 1.95 14.02 -4.63
CA GLU A 132 1.69 13.54 -5.99
C GLU A 132 1.28 14.68 -6.91
N ARG A 133 0.31 15.50 -6.48
CA ARG A 133 -0.12 16.68 -7.22
C ARG A 133 1.00 17.69 -7.45
N ASP A 134 1.87 17.90 -6.47
CA ASP A 134 3.04 18.78 -6.62
C ASP A 134 4.04 18.24 -7.64
N LEU A 135 4.21 16.92 -7.72
CA LEU A 135 5.06 16.29 -8.72
C LEU A 135 4.48 16.44 -10.13
N GLU A 136 3.17 16.25 -10.29
CA GLU A 136 2.46 16.47 -11.56
C GLU A 136 2.61 17.92 -12.05
N LEU A 137 2.41 18.90 -11.17
CA LEU A 137 2.57 20.32 -11.50
C LEU A 137 4.01 20.65 -11.90
N LYS A 138 5.01 20.06 -11.22
CA LYS A 138 6.42 20.22 -11.57
C LYS A 138 6.75 19.60 -12.92
N ALA A 139 6.19 18.43 -13.23
CA ALA A 139 6.37 17.78 -14.52
C ALA A 139 5.80 18.62 -15.67
N ALA A 140 4.58 19.12 -15.53
CA ALA A 140 3.95 20.00 -16.53
C ALA A 140 4.72 21.32 -16.72
N ALA A 141 5.23 21.90 -15.63
CA ALA A 141 6.06 23.10 -15.70
C ALA A 141 7.39 22.85 -16.42
N GLN A 142 7.98 21.66 -16.25
CA GLN A 142 9.20 21.27 -16.94
C GLN A 142 8.97 21.09 -18.45
N GLU A 143 7.88 20.43 -18.83
CA GLU A 143 7.49 20.27 -20.23
C GLU A 143 7.30 21.62 -20.93
N THR A 144 6.61 22.56 -20.29
CA THR A 144 6.42 23.91 -20.81
C THR A 144 7.76 24.64 -21.01
N LYS A 145 8.71 24.48 -20.07
CA LYS A 145 10.05 25.07 -20.20
C LYS A 145 10.82 24.46 -21.37
N ASP A 146 10.74 23.15 -21.55
CA ASP A 146 11.44 22.45 -22.62
C ASP A 146 10.89 22.85 -24.00
N GLU A 147 9.57 23.03 -24.13
CA GLU A 147 8.94 23.58 -25.32
C GLU A 147 9.38 25.02 -25.61
N GLN A 148 9.44 25.87 -24.58
CA GLN A 148 9.92 27.25 -24.72
C GLN A 148 11.39 27.30 -25.16
N LEU A 149 12.23 26.44 -24.59
CA LEU A 149 13.65 26.34 -24.97
C LEU A 149 13.81 25.83 -26.41
N LYS A 150 12.99 24.86 -26.84
CA LYS A 150 12.98 24.38 -28.22
C LYS A 150 12.61 25.50 -29.19
N LEU A 151 11.53 26.22 -28.90
CA LEU A 151 11.08 27.34 -29.72
C LEU A 151 12.11 28.48 -29.76
N ALA A 152 12.78 28.76 -28.64
CA ALA A 152 13.87 29.74 -28.58
C ALA A 152 15.06 29.32 -29.46
N ARG A 153 15.46 28.04 -29.43
CA ARG A 153 16.52 27.50 -30.30
C ARG A 153 16.16 27.59 -31.77
N GLU A 154 14.91 27.25 -32.13
CA GLU A 154 14.42 27.37 -33.51
C GLU A 154 14.42 28.81 -34.00
N LYS A 155 13.96 29.76 -33.17
CA LYS A 155 14.01 31.20 -33.47
C LYS A 155 15.45 31.70 -33.62
N PHE A 156 16.36 31.26 -32.76
CA PHE A 156 17.76 31.62 -32.83
C PHE A 156 18.41 31.10 -34.12
N ALA A 157 18.20 29.82 -34.45
CA ALA A 157 18.72 29.23 -35.69
C ALA A 157 18.13 29.91 -36.94
N ALA A 158 16.85 30.30 -36.91
CA ALA A 158 16.24 31.07 -37.99
C ALA A 158 16.86 32.48 -38.13
N ALA A 159 17.12 33.15 -37.01
CA ALA A 159 17.79 34.45 -36.99
C ALA A 159 19.23 34.35 -37.53
N GLU A 160 19.99 33.35 -37.11
CA GLU A 160 21.35 33.11 -37.60
C GLU A 160 21.39 32.83 -39.10
N ARG A 161 20.43 32.05 -39.63
CA ARG A 161 20.27 31.84 -41.08
C ARG A 161 20.00 33.14 -41.82
N ARG A 162 19.10 34.00 -41.30
CA ARG A 162 18.81 35.31 -41.90
C ARG A 162 20.04 36.22 -41.87
N GLU A 163 20.77 36.25 -40.76
CA GLU A 163 21.97 37.05 -40.62
C GLU A 163 23.08 36.59 -41.58
N ASN A 164 23.29 35.28 -41.70
CA ASN A 164 24.25 34.73 -42.67
C ASN A 164 23.84 35.01 -44.11
N ALA A 165 22.56 34.89 -44.45
CA ALA A 165 22.05 35.27 -45.77
C ALA A 165 22.23 36.77 -46.05
N ALA A 166 21.99 37.63 -45.06
CA ALA A 166 22.21 39.07 -45.17
C ALA A 166 23.69 39.41 -45.38
N LYS A 167 24.60 38.78 -44.61
CA LYS A 167 26.06 38.92 -44.79
C LYS A 167 26.49 38.48 -46.19
N ALA A 168 25.96 37.35 -46.68
CA ALA A 168 26.23 36.87 -48.02
C ALA A 168 25.75 37.86 -49.09
N ALA A 169 24.53 38.40 -48.95
CA ALA A 169 23.99 39.39 -49.88
C ALA A 169 24.81 40.69 -49.90
N VAL A 170 25.28 41.19 -48.75
CA VAL A 170 26.10 42.41 -48.66
C VAL A 170 27.48 42.22 -49.31
N THR A 171 28.07 41.05 -49.12
CA THR A 171 29.43 40.74 -49.60
C THR A 171 29.50 40.26 -51.04
N ASP A 172 28.34 39.97 -51.66
CA ASP A 172 28.24 39.56 -53.06
C ASP A 172 28.58 40.73 -53.99
N LYS A 173 29.75 40.64 -54.63
CA LYS A 173 30.27 41.65 -55.56
C LYS A 173 29.58 41.62 -56.93
N SER A 174 28.80 40.58 -57.23
CA SER A 174 28.08 40.46 -58.50
C SER A 174 26.79 41.29 -58.53
N LEU A 175 26.29 41.72 -57.36
CA LEU A 175 25.06 42.51 -57.24
C LEU A 175 25.36 44.02 -57.18
N SER A 176 24.52 44.79 -57.87
CA SER A 176 24.50 46.25 -57.75
C SER A 176 24.05 46.68 -56.34
N PRO A 177 24.32 47.92 -55.91
CA PRO A 177 23.86 48.42 -54.61
C PRO A 177 22.35 48.32 -54.42
N GLU A 178 21.57 48.60 -55.46
CA GLU A 178 20.10 48.54 -55.44
C GLU A 178 19.58 47.10 -55.32
N GLU A 179 20.22 46.15 -56.01
CA GLU A 179 19.89 44.73 -55.93
C GLU A 179 20.24 44.13 -54.55
N ARG A 180 21.33 44.58 -53.92
CA ARG A 180 21.67 44.18 -52.55
C ARG A 180 20.63 44.69 -51.55
N GLU A 181 20.18 45.93 -51.70
CA GLU A 181 19.15 46.50 -50.84
C GLU A 181 17.81 45.77 -51.00
N ALA A 182 17.40 45.45 -52.23
CA ALA A 182 16.20 44.66 -52.49
C ALA A 182 16.27 43.25 -51.87
N LYS A 183 17.41 42.58 -52.00
CA LYS A 183 17.63 41.23 -51.43
C LYS A 183 17.67 41.25 -49.89
N LEU A 184 18.18 42.32 -49.29
CA LEU A 184 18.13 42.51 -47.83
C LEU A 184 16.69 42.73 -47.34
N LYS A 185 15.90 43.55 -48.04
CA LYS A 185 14.48 43.75 -47.72
C LYS A 185 13.70 42.44 -47.78
N GLU A 186 13.96 41.60 -48.79
CA GLU A 186 13.37 40.26 -48.89
C GLU A 186 13.74 39.34 -47.70
N ILE A 187 15.01 39.28 -47.30
CA ILE A 187 15.49 38.43 -46.17
C ILE A 187 14.82 38.80 -44.84
N TYR A 188 14.57 40.09 -44.62
CA TYR A 188 13.95 40.60 -43.40
C TYR A 188 12.42 40.77 -43.51
N GLY A 189 11.84 40.62 -44.71
CA GLY A 189 10.42 40.81 -44.97
C GLY A 189 9.95 42.26 -44.81
N LEU A 190 10.78 43.21 -45.25
CA LEU A 190 10.56 44.67 -45.20
C LEU A 190 10.04 45.24 -46.53
#